data_AF-A0A2J7VLW5-F1
#
_entry.id   AF-A0A2J7VLW5-F1
#
_cell.length_a   1.000
_cell.length_b   1.000
_cell.length_c   1.000
_cell.angle_alpha   90.00
_cell.angle_beta   90.00
_cell.angle_gamma   90.00
#
_symmetry.space_group_name_H-M   'P 1'
#
loop_
_entity.id
_entity.type
_entity.pdbx_description
1 polymer ?
#
loop_
_entity_poly.entity_id
_entity_poly.type
_entity_poly.pdbx_seq_one_letter_code
_entity_poly.pdbx_strand_id
1 'polypeptide(L)'
;MATRWCSSCGQAFVPAPQVPRQMYCALPDCQRERRRLWQIAKRRSDPDYLANQARAQKAWSERNPGYWRAYRNTNPEYANENRTQQRARNRKRIIAKMDSCSPSLRAGIYELRLLQADPGIAKKDVWVVSLRVLPPSGP
;
A
#
# COMPACT_ATOMS: atom_id res chain seq x y z
N MET A 1 -25.29 -12.27 -31.48
CA MET A 1 -24.17 -12.12 -30.53
C MET A 1 -24.75 -11.70 -29.19
N ALA A 2 -24.44 -12.41 -28.10
CA ALA A 2 -25.01 -12.09 -26.79
C ALA A 2 -24.24 -10.92 -26.15
N THR A 3 -24.93 -9.82 -25.90
CA THR A 3 -24.41 -8.66 -25.16
C THR A 3 -24.23 -9.02 -23.69
N ARG A 4 -23.12 -8.59 -23.06
CA ARG A 4 -22.85 -8.76 -21.63
C ARG A 4 -22.59 -7.41 -20.98
N TRP A 5 -22.71 -7.37 -19.65
CA TRP A 5 -22.46 -6.18 -18.85
C TRP A 5 -21.05 -6.21 -18.28
N CYS A 6 -20.31 -5.10 -18.41
CA CYS A 6 -18.96 -5.00 -17.88
C CYS A 6 -18.98 -4.91 -16.35
N SER A 7 -18.22 -5.78 -15.68
CA SER A 7 -18.11 -5.77 -14.20
C SER A 7 -17.41 -4.53 -13.62
N SER A 8 -16.80 -3.68 -14.45
CA SER A 8 -16.11 -2.46 -14.01
C SER A 8 -16.93 -1.21 -14.27
N CYS A 9 -17.31 -0.92 -15.52
CA CYS A 9 -18.05 0.30 -15.86
C CYS A 9 -19.57 0.11 -15.94
N GLY A 10 -20.07 -1.13 -15.86
CA GLY A 10 -21.50 -1.42 -15.99
C GLY A 10 -22.06 -1.20 -17.41
N GLN A 11 -21.22 -0.90 -18.41
CA GLN A 11 -21.69 -0.73 -19.79
C GLN A 11 -21.87 -2.08 -20.49
N ALA A 12 -22.87 -2.13 -21.37
CA ALA A 12 -23.10 -3.24 -22.28
C ALA A 12 -21.95 -3.34 -23.30
N PHE A 13 -21.48 -4.56 -23.57
CA PHE A 13 -20.45 -4.82 -24.58
C PHE A 13 -20.67 -6.18 -25.24
N VAL A 14 -20.09 -6.36 -26.43
CA VAL A 14 -20.06 -7.63 -27.14
C VAL A 14 -18.76 -8.37 -26.78
N PRO A 15 -18.82 -9.56 -26.16
CA PRO A 15 -17.64 -10.37 -25.88
C PRO A 15 -16.90 -10.79 -27.15
N ALA A 16 -15.58 -10.85 -27.06
CA ALA A 16 -14.75 -11.37 -28.13
C ALA A 16 -15.01 -12.90 -28.28
N PRO A 17 -15.21 -13.44 -29.50
CA PRO A 17 -15.51 -14.85 -29.71
C PRO A 17 -14.51 -15.82 -29.06
N GLN A 18 -13.23 -15.44 -29.04
CA GLN A 18 -12.14 -16.20 -28.43
C GLN A 18 -12.18 -16.22 -26.89
N VAL A 19 -12.95 -15.33 -26.25
CA VAL A 19 -13.08 -15.26 -24.78
C VAL A 19 -14.57 -15.27 -24.41
N PRO A 20 -15.24 -16.43 -24.51
CA PRO A 20 -16.69 -16.53 -24.29
C PRO A 20 -17.11 -16.13 -22.86
N ARG A 21 -16.19 -16.19 -21.89
CA ARG A 21 -16.41 -15.78 -20.48
C ARG A 21 -15.86 -14.38 -20.17
N GLN A 22 -15.71 -13.50 -21.16
CA GLN A 22 -15.23 -12.13 -20.94
C GLN A 22 -16.19 -11.38 -20.01
N MET A 23 -15.64 -10.81 -18.93
CA MET A 23 -16.40 -10.05 -17.91
C MET A 23 -16.15 -8.53 -17.98
N TYR A 24 -15.14 -8.09 -18.72
CA TYR A 24 -14.74 -6.68 -18.81
C TYR A 24 -14.74 -6.24 -20.28
N CYS A 25 -15.29 -5.06 -20.57
CA CYS A 25 -15.23 -4.46 -21.90
C CYS A 25 -13.78 -4.08 -22.28
N ALA A 26 -13.54 -3.78 -23.56
CA ALA A 26 -12.19 -3.48 -24.06
C ALA A 26 -11.61 -2.12 -23.59
N LEU A 27 -12.38 -1.31 -22.88
CA LEU A 27 -11.94 0.00 -22.42
C LEU A 27 -10.67 -0.10 -21.54
N PRO A 28 -9.66 0.77 -21.73
CA PRO A 28 -8.38 0.68 -21.03
C PRO A 28 -8.50 0.65 -19.51
N ASP A 29 -9.42 1.45 -18.95
CA ASP A 29 -9.62 1.54 -17.50
C ASP A 29 -10.25 0.27 -16.92
N CYS A 30 -11.24 -0.31 -17.60
CA CYS A 30 -11.85 -1.57 -17.21
C CYS A 30 -10.85 -2.74 -17.29
N GLN A 31 -9.98 -2.71 -18.30
CA GLN A 31 -8.90 -3.69 -18.44
C GLN A 31 -7.80 -3.49 -17.38
N ARG A 32 -7.53 -2.25 -16.97
CA ARG A 32 -6.63 -1.94 -15.85
C ARG A 32 -7.19 -2.50 -14.55
N GLU A 33 -8.47 -2.30 -14.27
CA GLU A 33 -9.10 -2.83 -13.05
C GLU A 33 -9.14 -4.36 -13.06
N ARG A 34 -9.46 -4.99 -14.19
CA ARG A 34 -9.37 -6.45 -14.35
C ARG A 34 -7.99 -6.98 -13.95
N ARG A 35 -6.92 -6.39 -14.50
CA ARG A 35 -5.54 -6.78 -14.18
C ARG A 35 -5.20 -6.54 -12.72
N ARG A 36 -5.67 -5.43 -12.14
CA ARG A 36 -5.48 -5.09 -10.73
C ARG A 36 -6.11 -6.13 -9.81
N LEU A 37 -7.38 -6.49 -10.05
CA LEU A 37 -8.10 -7.50 -9.28
C LEU A 37 -7.46 -8.88 -9.41
N TRP A 38 -7.08 -9.26 -10.63
CA TRP A 38 -6.34 -10.51 -10.84
C TRP A 38 -5.02 -10.53 -10.06
N GLN A 39 -4.25 -9.44 -10.08
CA GLN A 39 -2.99 -9.36 -9.35
C GLN A 39 -3.18 -9.40 -7.83
N ILE A 40 -4.26 -8.80 -7.32
CA ILE A 40 -4.61 -8.88 -5.89
C ILE A 40 -4.98 -10.32 -5.52
N ALA A 41 -5.87 -10.95 -6.28
CA ALA A 41 -6.29 -12.32 -6.04
C ALA A 41 -5.10 -13.29 -6.11
N LYS A 42 -4.27 -13.17 -7.15
CA LYS A 42 -3.10 -14.02 -7.35
C LYS A 42 -2.08 -13.89 -6.21
N ARG A 43 -1.80 -12.66 -5.77
CA ARG A 43 -0.94 -12.43 -4.59
C ARG A 43 -1.53 -13.01 -3.32
N ARG A 44 -2.85 -13.02 -3.13
CA ARG A 44 -3.49 -13.58 -1.94
C ARG A 44 -3.49 -15.11 -1.95
N SER A 45 -3.71 -15.73 -3.10
CA SER A 45 -3.93 -17.17 -3.23
C SER A 45 -2.64 -17.96 -3.47
N ASP A 46 -1.58 -17.33 -3.98
CA ASP A 46 -0.37 -17.99 -4.44
C ASP A 46 0.87 -17.42 -3.73
N PRO A 47 1.33 -18.09 -2.64
CA PRO A 47 2.53 -17.69 -1.90
C PRO A 47 3.81 -17.76 -2.74
N ASP A 48 3.92 -18.71 -3.67
CA ASP A 48 5.10 -18.85 -4.53
C ASP A 48 5.21 -17.69 -5.51
N TYR A 49 4.07 -17.22 -6.04
CA TYR A 49 4.01 -16.02 -6.86
C TYR A 49 4.52 -14.79 -6.11
N LEU A 50 4.14 -14.63 -4.84
CA LEU A 50 4.66 -13.56 -3.97
C LEU A 50 6.17 -13.68 -3.75
N ALA A 51 6.65 -14.87 -3.39
CA ALA A 51 8.06 -15.12 -3.12
C ALA A 51 8.92 -14.89 -4.37
N ASN A 52 8.45 -15.32 -5.53
CA ASN A 52 9.14 -15.10 -6.80
C ASN A 52 9.18 -13.62 -7.18
N GLN A 53 8.09 -12.88 -6.96
CA GLN A 53 8.08 -11.42 -7.18
C GLN A 53 9.11 -10.72 -6.28
N ALA A 54 9.21 -11.11 -5.01
CA ALA A 54 10.20 -10.56 -4.09
C ALA A 54 11.65 -10.87 -4.53
N ARG A 55 11.92 -12.12 -4.93
CA ARG A 55 13.23 -12.54 -5.43
C ARG A 55 13.64 -11.79 -6.69
N ALA A 56 12.71 -11.67 -7.65
CA ALA A 56 12.95 -10.92 -8.89
C ALA A 56 13.23 -9.44 -8.61
N GLN A 57 12.47 -8.81 -7.71
CA GLN A 57 12.69 -7.42 -7.32
C GLN A 57 14.06 -7.22 -6.66
N LYS A 58 14.45 -8.14 -5.76
CA LYS A 58 15.75 -8.12 -5.10
C LYS A 58 16.88 -8.24 -6.12
N ALA A 59 16.85 -9.28 -6.95
CA ALA A 59 17.85 -9.53 -7.98
C ALA A 59 17.97 -8.36 -8.97
N TRP A 60 16.84 -7.74 -9.36
CA TRP A 60 16.87 -6.57 -10.21
C TRP A 60 17.53 -5.37 -9.52
N SER A 61 17.24 -5.13 -8.23
CA SER A 61 17.84 -4.02 -7.49
C SER A 61 19.34 -4.19 -7.24
N GLU A 62 19.79 -5.43 -7.03
CA GLU A 62 21.22 -5.78 -6.88
C GLU A 62 21.97 -5.56 -8.19
N ARG A 63 21.36 -5.91 -9.33
CA ARG A 63 21.95 -5.68 -10.66
C ARG A 63 21.93 -4.22 -11.10
N ASN A 64 21.01 -3.41 -10.57
CA ASN A 64 20.80 -2.02 -10.96
C ASN A 64 20.98 -1.05 -9.78
N PRO A 65 22.15 -1.04 -9.13
CA PRO A 65 22.40 -0.15 -8.01
C PRO A 65 22.33 1.31 -8.50
N GLY A 66 21.62 2.15 -7.75
CA GLY A 66 21.49 3.58 -8.08
C GLY A 66 20.49 3.91 -9.19
N TYR A 67 19.89 2.93 -9.89
CA TYR A 67 18.91 3.19 -10.95
C TYR A 67 17.81 4.16 -10.50
N TRP A 68 17.19 3.91 -9.34
CA TRP A 68 16.10 4.77 -8.83
C TRP A 68 16.56 6.18 -8.47
N ARG A 69 17.85 6.38 -8.17
CA ARG A 69 18.40 7.72 -7.95
C ARG A 69 18.56 8.43 -9.30
N ALA A 70 19.18 7.77 -10.27
CA ALA A 70 19.34 8.30 -11.63
C ALA A 70 17.99 8.62 -12.25
N TYR A 71 17.04 7.68 -12.23
CA TYR A 71 15.69 7.85 -12.77
C TYR A 71 14.96 9.06 -12.18
N ARG A 72 15.06 9.29 -10.86
CA ARG A 72 14.43 10.46 -10.22
C ARG A 72 15.12 11.77 -10.57
N ASN A 73 16.43 11.76 -10.79
CA ASN A 73 17.18 12.95 -11.20
C ASN A 73 16.85 13.33 -12.64
N THR A 74 16.67 12.35 -13.53
CA THR A 74 16.31 12.57 -14.94
C THR A 74 14.83 12.80 -15.16
N ASN A 75 13.96 12.43 -14.21
CA ASN A 75 12.51 12.63 -14.26
C ASN A 75 12.01 13.42 -13.04
N PRO A 76 12.38 14.72 -12.92
CA PRO A 76 12.07 15.52 -11.74
C PRO A 76 10.57 15.76 -11.57
N GLU A 77 9.81 15.92 -12.66
CA GLU A 77 8.36 16.08 -12.63
C GLU A 77 7.67 14.86 -12.02
N TYR A 78 7.97 13.66 -12.55
CA TYR A 78 7.48 12.39 -12.00
C TYR A 78 7.82 12.26 -10.50
N ALA A 79 9.06 12.58 -10.12
CA ALA A 79 9.48 12.52 -8.72
C ALA A 79 8.70 13.51 -7.83
N ASN A 80 8.39 14.70 -8.34
CA ASN A 80 7.67 15.72 -7.59
C ASN A 80 6.18 15.40 -7.44
N GLU A 81 5.52 14.94 -8.50
CA GLU A 81 4.14 14.46 -8.44
C GLU A 81 3.99 13.30 -7.47
N ASN A 82 4.91 12.33 -7.52
CA ASN A 82 4.91 11.20 -6.60
C ASN A 82 5.02 11.66 -5.14
N ARG A 83 5.90 12.63 -4.85
CA ARG A 83 6.02 13.25 -3.52
C ARG A 83 4.73 13.95 -3.08
N THR A 84 4.08 14.71 -3.96
CA THR A 84 2.82 15.39 -3.66
C THR A 84 1.70 14.39 -3.35
N GLN A 85 1.56 13.35 -4.16
CA GLN A 85 0.58 12.28 -3.92
C GLN A 85 0.89 11.48 -2.65
N GLN A 86 2.17 11.27 -2.35
CA GLN A 86 2.58 10.65 -1.08
C GLN A 86 2.19 11.53 0.10
N ARG A 87 2.46 12.84 0.07
CA ARG A 87 2.01 13.78 1.12
C ARG A 87 0.50 13.76 1.30
N ALA A 88 -0.27 13.76 0.21
CA ALA A 88 -1.73 13.68 0.27
C ALA A 88 -2.22 12.38 0.92
N ARG A 89 -1.62 11.24 0.60
CA ARG A 89 -1.93 9.94 1.24
C ARG A 89 -1.54 9.93 2.71
N ASN A 90 -0.37 10.48 3.04
CA ASN A 90 0.15 10.56 4.39
C ASN A 90 -0.73 11.45 5.29
N ARG A 91 -1.30 12.54 4.77
CA ARG A 91 -2.23 13.38 5.54
C ARG A 91 -3.50 12.65 5.98
N LYS A 92 -3.92 11.62 5.24
CA LYS A 92 -5.13 10.83 5.53
C LYS A 92 -4.87 9.64 6.48
N ARG A 93 -3.63 9.45 6.95
CA ARG A 93 -3.22 8.28 7.73
C ARG A 93 -2.30 8.69 8.87
N ILE A 94 -2.49 8.11 10.05
CA ILE A 94 -1.51 8.27 11.13
C ILE A 94 -0.27 7.46 10.73
N ILE A 95 0.82 8.15 10.42
CA ILE A 95 2.11 7.51 10.11
C ILE A 95 3.00 7.73 11.31
N ALA A 96 3.19 6.67 12.10
CA ALA A 96 4.20 6.64 13.13
C ALA A 96 5.58 6.60 12.45
N LYS A 97 6.31 7.72 12.51
CA LYS A 97 7.74 7.73 12.20
C LYS A 97 8.47 7.34 13.49
N MET A 98 9.43 6.44 13.36
CA MET A 98 10.14 5.80 14.48
C MET A 98 10.70 6.81 15.50
N ASP A 99 11.09 8.00 15.03
CA ASP A 99 11.77 9.03 15.83
C ASP A 99 10.88 10.25 16.16
N SER A 100 9.56 10.16 15.99
CA SER A 100 8.65 11.26 16.34
C SER A 100 7.81 10.91 17.57
N CYS A 101 8.27 11.32 18.74
CA CYS A 101 7.44 11.37 19.95
C CYS A 101 6.80 12.77 20.02
N SER A 102 5.61 12.91 19.41
CA SER A 102 4.84 14.15 19.43
C SER A 102 3.44 13.86 20.00
N PRO A 103 3.04 14.50 21.10
CA PRO A 103 3.78 15.50 21.88
C PRO A 103 4.95 14.90 22.68
N SER A 104 5.95 15.73 23.00
CA SER A 104 7.06 15.35 23.88
C SER A 104 6.52 14.94 25.25
N LEU A 105 6.72 13.69 25.64
CA LEU A 105 6.34 13.19 26.97
C LEU A 105 7.15 13.92 28.05
N ARG A 106 6.50 14.31 29.15
CA ARG A 106 7.20 14.88 30.31
C ARG A 106 8.09 13.81 30.95
N ALA A 107 9.19 14.18 31.60
CA ALA A 107 9.92 13.21 32.43
C ALA A 107 9.00 12.72 33.58
N GLY A 108 8.89 11.41 33.77
CA GLY A 108 8.02 10.83 34.78
C GLY A 108 7.88 9.31 34.65
N ILE A 109 7.19 8.70 35.60
CA ILE A 109 6.84 7.28 35.56
C ILE A 109 5.50 7.14 34.85
N TYR A 110 5.40 6.20 33.92
CA TYR A 110 4.22 5.97 33.11
C TYR A 110 3.74 4.52 33.25
N GLU A 111 2.43 4.34 33.39
CA GLU A 111 1.76 3.06 33.19
C GLU A 111 1.46 2.88 31.68
N LEU A 112 1.94 1.79 31.08
CA LEU A 112 1.59 1.38 29.72
C LEU A 112 0.35 0.47 29.75
N ARG A 113 -0.68 0.80 28.98
CA ARG A 113 -1.83 -0.08 28.71
C ARG A 113 -1.95 -0.34 27.21
N LEU A 114 -2.07 -1.60 26.81
CA LEU A 114 -2.26 -1.96 25.40
C LEU A 114 -3.65 -1.50 24.92
N LEU A 115 -3.68 -0.68 23.88
CA LEU A 115 -4.88 -0.41 23.08
C LEU A 115 -4.75 -1.27 21.82
N GLN A 116 -5.81 -1.95 21.40
CA GLN A 116 -5.71 -2.96 20.32
C GLN A 116 -5.03 -2.43 19.04
N ALA A 117 -4.39 -3.36 18.31
CA ALA A 117 -3.66 -3.07 17.09
C ALA A 117 -4.58 -2.45 16.02
N ASP A 118 -4.39 -1.16 15.77
CA ASP A 118 -5.04 -0.43 14.67
C ASP A 118 -4.51 -0.96 13.31
N PRO A 119 -5.30 -0.99 12.22
CA PRO A 119 -4.88 -1.51 10.92
C PRO A 119 -3.99 -0.54 10.14
N GLY A 120 -3.19 0.26 10.86
CA GLY A 120 -2.19 1.16 10.29
C GLY A 120 -1.15 0.37 9.51
N ILE A 121 -0.77 0.89 8.34
CA ILE A 121 0.27 0.26 7.51
C ILE A 121 1.63 0.52 8.16
N ALA A 122 2.10 -0.45 8.93
CA ALA A 122 3.44 -0.47 9.48
C ALA A 122 4.30 -1.53 8.76
N LYS A 123 5.61 -1.27 8.69
CA LYS A 123 6.60 -2.21 8.13
C LYS A 123 6.94 -3.37 9.10
N LYS A 124 6.41 -3.37 10.33
CA LYS A 124 6.56 -4.39 11.39
C LYS A 124 5.37 -4.34 12.37
N ASP A 125 5.25 -5.34 13.24
CA ASP A 125 4.25 -5.43 14.31
C ASP A 125 4.30 -4.18 15.20
N VAL A 126 3.24 -3.37 15.19
CA VAL A 126 3.11 -2.15 16.00
C VAL A 126 2.08 -2.39 17.09
N TRP A 127 2.47 -2.06 18.33
CA TRP A 127 1.54 -1.99 19.47
C TRP A 127 1.10 -0.55 19.67
N VAL A 128 -0.21 -0.33 19.74
CA VAL A 128 -0.76 0.95 20.18
C VAL A 128 -0.89 0.87 21.70
N VAL A 129 -0.34 1.84 22.43
CA VAL A 129 -0.41 1.86 23.90
C VAL A 129 -0.95 3.19 24.39
N SER A 130 -1.76 3.15 25.44
CA SER A 130 -2.11 4.30 26.27
C SER A 130 -1.04 4.47 27.34
N LEU A 131 -0.58 5.71 27.53
CA LEU A 131 0.35 6.10 28.58
C LEU A 131 -0.39 6.92 29.63
N ARG A 132 -0.37 6.48 30.89
CA ARG A 132 -0.89 7.25 32.04
C ARG A 132 0.27 7.67 32.93
N VAL A 133 0.42 8.97 33.20
CA VAL A 133 1.41 9.48 34.16
C VAL A 133 1.03 9.00 35.56
N LEU A 134 1.97 8.35 36.24
CA LEU A 134 1.85 8.06 37.67
C LEU A 134 2.39 9.26 38.46
N PRO A 135 1.69 9.68 39.53
CA PRO A 135 2.25 10.67 40.44
C PRO A 135 3.56 10.12 41.02
N PRO A 136 4.54 11.00 41.35
CA PRO A 136 5.71 10.55 42.08
C PRO A 136 5.22 9.91 43.37
N SER A 137 5.53 8.63 43.56
CA SER A 137 5.35 7.95 44.84
C SER A 137 6.24 8.65 45.85
N GLY A 138 5.67 9.60 46.58
CA GLY A 138 6.32 10.22 47.73
C GLY A 138 6.47 9.21 48.87
N PRO A 139 7.47 9.41 49.74
CA PRO A 139 7.69 8.57 50.93
C PRO A 139 6.53 8.63 51.92
#